data_AF-A0A960G1E3-F1
#
_entry.id   AF-A0A960G1E3-F1
#
_cell.length_a   1.000
_cell.length_b   1.000
_cell.length_c   1.000
_cell.angle_alpha   90.00
_cell.angle_beta   90.00
_cell.angle_gamma   90.00
#
_symmetry.space_group_name_H-M   'P 1'
#
loop_
_entity.id
_entity.type
_entity.pdbx_description
1 polymer ?
#
loop_
_entity_poly.entity_id
_entity_poly.type
_entity_poly.pdbx_seq_one_letter_code
_entity_poly.pdbx_strand_id
1 'polypeptide(L)'
;LEETLQILHQMWGPDDGPFEGVHYQLAETINSPQPLHRPRIMIGGGGERKTLRLVALYADACNLFVNQSSDPAAIQHKLDVLREHCHDAGTDFERIRKTLLWTGDPTPSKAFVQELRPYAAMGFSQVHVMPPGDPVEFIETLGREVVAPLAAVE
;
A
#
# COMPACT_ATOMS: atom_id res chain seq x y z
N LEU A 1 -1.08 16.79 1.31
CA LEU A 1 -0.56 15.40 1.23
C LEU A 1 0.89 15.38 0.80
N GLU A 2 1.24 15.89 -0.40
CA GLU A 2 2.65 15.89 -0.87
C GLU A 2 3.61 16.59 0.11
N GLU A 3 3.25 17.78 0.61
CA GLU A 3 4.04 18.47 1.64
C GLU A 3 4.22 17.63 2.91
N THR A 4 3.16 16.97 3.37
CA THR A 4 3.25 16.07 4.52
C THR A 4 4.22 14.93 4.27
N LEU A 5 4.23 14.35 3.07
CA LEU A 5 5.19 13.29 2.71
C LEU A 5 6.62 13.82 2.73
N GLN A 6 6.86 15.00 2.18
CA GLN A 6 8.17 15.66 2.21
C GLN A 6 8.64 15.92 3.64
N ILE A 7 7.76 16.49 4.48
CA ILE A 7 8.03 16.74 5.89
C ILE A 7 8.37 15.43 6.61
N LEU A 8 7.62 14.34 6.40
CA LEU A 8 7.91 13.05 7.04
C LEU A 8 9.28 12.49 6.62
N HIS A 9 9.67 12.68 5.36
CA HIS A 9 11.00 12.27 4.88
C HIS A 9 12.14 13.09 5.48
N GLN A 10 11.98 14.42 5.63
CA GLN A 10 12.94 15.27 6.37
C GLN A 10 13.00 14.85 7.84
N MET A 11 11.83 14.80 8.47
CA MET A 11 11.65 14.49 9.89
C MET A 11 12.28 13.17 10.33
N TRP A 12 12.29 12.15 9.48
CA TRP A 12 12.95 10.86 9.76
C TRP A 12 14.33 10.71 9.11
N GLY A 13 14.77 11.73 8.38
CA GLY A 13 16.06 11.82 7.75
C GLY A 13 17.07 12.57 8.62
N PRO A 14 18.25 12.87 8.04
CA PRO A 14 19.28 13.67 8.71
C PRO A 14 19.02 15.19 8.61
N ASP A 15 18.01 15.62 7.84
CA ASP A 15 17.67 17.03 7.62
C ASP A 15 16.47 17.41 8.49
N ASP A 16 16.72 18.20 9.54
CA ASP A 16 15.69 18.77 10.41
C ASP A 16 15.46 20.27 10.14
N GLY A 17 15.92 20.77 8.99
CA GLY A 17 15.81 22.17 8.61
C GLY A 17 14.37 22.67 8.40
N PRO A 18 14.22 23.96 8.04
CA PRO A 18 12.92 24.57 7.79
C PRO A 18 12.22 23.92 6.59
N PHE A 19 10.89 23.93 6.63
CA PHE A 19 10.04 23.53 5.52
C PHE A 19 9.13 24.70 5.12
N GLU A 20 9.22 25.16 3.88
CA GLU A 20 8.42 26.27 3.35
C GLU A 20 7.50 25.77 2.22
N GLY A 21 6.36 25.20 2.60
CA GLY A 21 5.31 24.75 1.67
C GLY A 21 4.25 25.83 1.43
N VAL A 22 3.19 25.45 0.72
CA VAL A 22 1.97 26.25 0.56
C VAL A 22 1.09 26.12 1.80
N HIS A 23 0.97 24.93 2.37
CA HIS A 23 0.09 24.67 3.52
C HIS A 23 0.83 24.61 4.85
N TYR A 24 2.10 24.17 4.85
CA TYR A 24 2.93 24.08 6.05
C TYR A 24 4.15 24.98 5.94
N GLN A 25 4.40 25.79 6.97
CA GLN A 25 5.64 26.53 7.15
C GLN A 25 6.19 26.17 8.54
N LEU A 26 7.31 25.46 8.56
CA LEU A 26 7.94 24.96 9.77
C LEU A 26 9.33 25.57 9.87
N ALA A 27 9.68 26.07 11.06
CA ALA A 27 11.03 26.57 11.31
C ALA A 27 12.07 25.44 11.28
N GLU A 28 11.68 24.26 11.76
CA GLU A 28 12.49 23.05 11.79
C GLU A 28 11.54 21.82 11.70
N THR A 29 12.02 20.72 11.15
CA THR A 29 11.28 19.44 11.02
C THR A 29 11.72 18.41 12.06
N ILE A 30 12.08 18.88 13.27
CA ILE A 30 12.61 18.04 14.36
C ILE A 30 11.63 16.94 14.76
N ASN A 31 12.17 15.73 14.94
CA ASN A 31 11.49 14.62 15.60
C ASN A 31 12.40 14.00 16.66
N SER A 32 12.05 14.24 17.93
CA SER A 32 12.84 13.83 19.08
C SER A 32 11.97 13.12 20.12
N PRO A 33 12.27 11.86 20.48
CA PRO A 33 13.34 11.03 19.92
C PRO A 33 13.03 10.55 18.49
N GLN A 34 14.08 10.29 17.71
CA GLN A 34 13.93 9.62 16.41
C GLN A 34 13.49 8.16 16.59
N PRO A 35 12.72 7.60 15.64
CA PRO A 35 12.36 6.20 15.68
C PRO A 35 13.61 5.35 15.43
N LEU A 36 13.66 4.17 16.04
CA LEU A 36 14.79 3.23 15.88
C LEU A 36 15.02 2.83 14.42
N HIS A 37 13.96 2.84 13.61
CA HIS A 37 14.00 2.64 12.17
C HIS A 37 13.02 3.60 11.50
N ARG A 38 13.34 4.08 10.28
CA ARG A 38 12.43 4.91 9.49
C ARG A 38 11.08 4.19 9.29
N PRO A 39 9.95 4.77 9.73
CA PRO A 39 8.63 4.23 9.45
C PRO A 39 8.38 4.10 7.96
N ARG A 40 7.70 3.03 7.54
CA ARG A 40 7.35 2.82 6.13
C ARG A 40 6.05 3.56 5.80
N ILE A 41 6.06 4.28 4.68
CA ILE A 41 4.89 5.00 4.18
C ILE A 41 4.12 4.12 3.19
N MET A 42 2.84 3.88 3.50
CA MET A 42 1.89 3.27 2.58
C MET A 42 0.92 4.33 2.09
N ILE A 43 0.77 4.46 0.76
CA ILE A 43 -0.21 5.37 0.15
C ILE A 43 -1.34 4.53 -0.46
N GLY A 44 -2.58 4.85 -0.07
CA GLY A 44 -3.79 4.21 -0.58
C GLY A 44 -4.45 4.97 -1.72
N GLY A 45 -4.95 4.22 -2.70
CA GLY A 45 -5.75 4.73 -3.82
C GLY A 45 -5.10 4.53 -5.20
N GLY A 46 -5.93 4.50 -6.25
CA GLY A 46 -5.52 4.21 -7.64
C GLY A 46 -5.60 5.40 -8.60
N GLY A 47 -5.55 6.64 -8.09
CA GLY A 47 -5.58 7.84 -8.92
C GLY A 47 -4.32 7.99 -9.77
N GLU A 48 -4.45 7.85 -11.08
CA GLU A 48 -3.32 7.77 -12.01
C GLU A 48 -2.45 9.02 -12.05
N ARG A 49 -3.06 10.21 -11.95
CA ARG A 49 -2.31 11.48 -12.09
C ARG A 49 -1.59 11.90 -10.81
N LYS A 50 -2.26 11.79 -9.66
CA LYS A 50 -1.74 12.31 -8.38
C LYS A 50 -1.27 11.20 -7.47
N THR A 51 -2.14 10.25 -7.15
CA THR A 51 -1.83 9.22 -6.14
C THR A 51 -0.65 8.35 -6.56
N LEU A 52 -0.68 7.78 -7.77
CA LEU A 52 0.40 6.91 -8.23
C LEU A 52 1.73 7.65 -8.43
N ARG A 53 1.69 8.92 -8.85
CA ARG A 53 2.86 9.79 -8.85
C ARG A 53 3.45 9.95 -7.43
N LEU A 54 2.62 10.20 -6.42
CA LEU A 54 3.08 10.31 -5.03
C LEU A 54 3.61 8.98 -4.49
N VAL A 55 3.03 7.86 -4.89
CA VAL A 55 3.55 6.52 -4.58
C VAL A 55 4.97 6.37 -5.14
N ALA A 56 5.15 6.66 -6.42
CA ALA A 56 6.45 6.56 -7.10
C ALA A 56 7.54 7.42 -6.45
N LEU A 57 7.17 8.63 -5.99
CA LEU A 57 8.10 9.57 -5.35
C LEU A 57 8.40 9.21 -3.89
N TYR A 58 7.39 8.89 -3.10
CA TYR A 58 7.50 8.96 -1.64
C TYR A 58 7.18 7.67 -0.89
N ALA A 59 6.45 6.73 -1.48
CA ALA A 59 5.94 5.58 -0.74
C ALA A 59 6.94 4.43 -0.67
N ASP A 60 6.79 3.62 0.38
CA ASP A 60 7.39 2.30 0.53
C ASP A 60 6.39 1.19 0.13
N ALA A 61 5.08 1.50 0.11
CA ALA A 61 4.03 0.58 -0.35
C ALA A 61 2.88 1.31 -1.07
N CYS A 62 2.32 0.65 -2.08
CA CYS A 62 1.10 1.05 -2.79
C CYS A 62 -0.06 0.18 -2.31
N ASN A 63 -1.18 0.79 -1.92
CA ASN A 63 -2.37 0.08 -1.50
C ASN A 63 -3.54 0.35 -2.46
N LEU A 64 -3.84 -0.60 -3.35
CA LEU A 64 -4.95 -0.50 -4.31
C LEU A 64 -6.21 -1.15 -3.75
N PHE A 65 -7.37 -0.60 -4.14
CA PHE A 65 -8.66 -1.02 -3.60
C PHE A 65 -9.35 -1.93 -4.60
N VAL A 66 -9.75 -3.11 -4.16
CA VAL A 66 -10.37 -4.15 -4.99
C VAL A 66 -11.52 -4.82 -4.25
N ASN A 67 -12.44 -5.42 -5.01
CA ASN A 67 -13.55 -6.24 -4.55
C ASN A 67 -13.91 -7.28 -5.62
N GLN A 68 -14.95 -8.08 -5.38
CA GLN A 68 -15.38 -9.15 -6.29
C GLN A 68 -15.67 -8.69 -7.72
N SER A 69 -16.09 -7.43 -7.89
CA SER A 69 -16.46 -6.85 -9.18
C SER A 69 -15.29 -6.13 -9.87
N SER A 70 -14.10 -6.14 -9.28
CA SER A 70 -12.94 -5.43 -9.82
C SER A 70 -12.31 -6.21 -10.96
N ASP A 71 -12.12 -5.55 -12.10
CA ASP A 71 -11.42 -6.13 -13.26
C ASP A 71 -9.90 -6.19 -13.00
N PRO A 72 -9.28 -7.39 -13.01
CA PRO A 72 -7.83 -7.53 -12.88
C PRO A 72 -7.05 -6.73 -13.93
N ALA A 73 -7.57 -6.58 -15.16
CA ALA A 73 -6.88 -5.82 -16.20
C ALA A 73 -6.78 -4.32 -15.85
N ALA A 74 -7.82 -3.77 -15.20
CA ALA A 74 -7.78 -2.39 -14.69
C ALA A 74 -6.70 -2.22 -13.61
N ILE A 75 -6.48 -3.23 -12.76
CA ILE A 75 -5.44 -3.21 -11.73
C ILE A 75 -4.04 -3.33 -12.35
N GLN A 76 -3.87 -4.20 -13.35
CA GLN A 76 -2.62 -4.27 -14.12
C GLN A 76 -2.27 -2.92 -14.75
N HIS A 77 -3.27 -2.24 -15.35
CA HIS A 77 -3.08 -0.91 -15.90
C HIS A 77 -2.59 0.10 -14.85
N LYS A 78 -3.09 0.05 -13.60
CA LYS A 78 -2.58 0.90 -12.51
C LYS A 78 -1.12 0.61 -12.19
N LEU A 79 -0.69 -0.65 -12.23
CA LEU A 79 0.71 -1.01 -12.02
C LEU A 79 1.59 -0.48 -13.15
N ASP A 80 1.10 -0.49 -14.40
CA ASP A 80 1.83 0.03 -15.54
C ASP A 80 2.00 1.55 -15.46
N VAL A 81 0.94 2.28 -15.10
CA VAL A 81 1.01 3.72 -14.81
C VAL A 81 1.96 4.01 -13.65
N LEU A 82 1.92 3.22 -12.58
CA LEU A 82 2.87 3.39 -11.47
C LEU A 82 4.32 3.17 -11.93
N ARG A 83 4.57 2.20 -12.81
CA ARG A 83 5.90 1.95 -13.37
C ARG A 83 6.39 3.12 -14.22
N GLU A 84 5.52 3.74 -15.01
CA GLU A 84 5.82 4.97 -15.75
C GLU A 84 6.18 6.12 -14.81
N HIS A 85 5.41 6.35 -13.74
CA HIS A 85 5.76 7.36 -12.74
C HIS A 85 7.09 7.09 -12.03
N CYS A 86 7.42 5.82 -11.78
CA CYS A 86 8.72 5.46 -11.20
C CYS A 86 9.86 5.76 -12.18
N HIS A 87 9.68 5.41 -13.46
CA HIS A 87 10.63 5.75 -14.51
C HIS A 87 10.87 7.27 -14.60
N ASP A 88 9.79 8.06 -14.65
CA ASP A 88 9.88 9.52 -14.76
C ASP A 88 10.50 10.18 -13.52
N ALA A 89 10.26 9.60 -12.34
CA ALA A 89 10.86 10.04 -11.08
C ALA A 89 12.30 9.55 -10.87
N GLY A 90 12.80 8.65 -11.72
CA GLY A 90 14.10 7.99 -11.53
C GLY A 90 14.17 7.07 -10.31
N THR A 91 13.02 6.50 -9.89
CA THR A 91 12.93 5.58 -8.75
C THR A 91 12.71 4.14 -9.22
N ASP A 92 13.16 3.18 -8.39
CA ASP A 92 12.93 1.76 -8.68
C ASP A 92 11.48 1.36 -8.37
N PHE A 93 10.77 0.78 -9.35
CA PHE A 93 9.43 0.25 -9.18
C PHE A 93 9.37 -0.95 -8.22
N GLU A 94 10.44 -1.74 -8.14
CA GLU A 94 10.47 -2.93 -7.29
C GLU A 94 10.64 -2.61 -5.80
N ARG A 95 11.15 -1.42 -5.46
CA ARG A 95 11.21 -0.97 -4.06
C ARG A 95 9.81 -0.81 -3.42
N ILE A 96 8.77 -0.64 -4.24
CA ILE A 96 7.40 -0.40 -3.76
C ILE A 96 6.72 -1.75 -3.53
N ARG A 97 6.34 -2.02 -2.28
CA ARG A 97 5.53 -3.18 -1.95
C ARG A 97 4.10 -3.00 -2.43
N LYS A 98 3.58 -3.97 -3.19
CA LYS A 98 2.23 -3.96 -3.73
C LYS A 98 1.27 -4.64 -2.74
N THR A 99 0.29 -3.88 -2.26
CA THR A 99 -0.70 -4.32 -1.27
C THR A 99 -2.12 -4.01 -1.76
N LEU A 100 -3.09 -4.79 -1.29
CA LEU A 100 -4.51 -4.61 -1.59
C LEU A 100 -5.28 -4.27 -0.32
N LEU A 101 -6.27 -3.41 -0.44
CA LEU A 101 -7.40 -3.33 0.48
C LEU A 101 -8.60 -3.98 -0.20
N TRP A 102 -9.09 -5.07 0.39
CA TRP A 102 -10.33 -5.70 -0.01
C TRP A 102 -11.51 -4.93 0.56
N THR A 103 -12.33 -4.35 -0.32
CA THR A 103 -13.51 -3.55 0.05
C THR A 103 -14.82 -4.32 -0.16
N GLY A 104 -14.75 -5.59 -0.56
CA GLY A 104 -15.91 -6.48 -0.67
C GLY A 104 -16.14 -7.28 0.62
N ASP A 105 -17.06 -8.25 0.56
CA ASP A 105 -17.19 -9.27 1.61
C ASP A 105 -15.92 -10.15 1.65
N PRO A 106 -15.16 -10.18 2.77
CA PRO A 106 -13.95 -10.99 2.87
C PRO A 106 -14.21 -12.35 3.53
N THR A 107 -15.44 -12.86 3.51
CA THR A 107 -15.79 -14.18 4.07
C THR A 107 -14.78 -15.24 3.63
N PRO A 108 -13.98 -15.79 4.56
CA PRO A 108 -12.91 -16.72 4.20
C PRO A 108 -13.47 -17.97 3.55
N SER A 109 -13.03 -18.23 2.32
CA SER A 109 -13.51 -19.38 1.53
C SER A 109 -12.52 -19.72 0.42
N LYS A 110 -12.68 -20.91 -0.16
CA LYS A 110 -11.93 -21.27 -1.38
C LYS A 110 -12.21 -20.31 -2.53
N ALA A 111 -13.43 -19.77 -2.64
CA ALA A 111 -13.77 -18.78 -3.67
C ALA A 111 -12.97 -17.49 -3.48
N PHE A 112 -12.91 -16.98 -2.25
CA PHE A 112 -12.09 -15.81 -1.91
C PHE A 112 -10.61 -16.02 -2.25
N VAL A 113 -10.04 -17.21 -2.00
CA VAL A 113 -8.68 -17.53 -2.43
C VAL A 113 -8.53 -17.46 -3.96
N GLN A 114 -9.51 -17.95 -4.73
CA GLN A 114 -9.48 -17.88 -6.20
C GLN A 114 -9.56 -16.44 -6.71
N GLU A 115 -10.37 -15.60 -6.07
CA GLU A 115 -10.48 -14.16 -6.38
C GLU A 115 -9.15 -13.43 -6.20
N LEU A 116 -8.30 -13.86 -5.25
CA LEU A 116 -7.01 -13.24 -4.99
C LEU A 116 -5.88 -13.69 -5.93
N ARG A 117 -6.02 -14.83 -6.61
CA ARG A 117 -4.94 -15.41 -7.45
C ARG A 117 -4.44 -14.49 -8.57
N PRO A 118 -5.30 -13.79 -9.34
CA PRO A 118 -4.82 -12.90 -10.39
C PRO A 118 -3.91 -11.80 -9.82
N TYR A 119 -4.24 -11.26 -8.65
CA TYR A 119 -3.43 -10.22 -8.03
C TYR A 119 -2.12 -10.76 -7.47
N ALA A 120 -2.11 -11.97 -6.89
CA ALA A 120 -0.86 -12.60 -6.48
C ALA A 120 0.11 -12.76 -7.68
N ALA A 121 -0.40 -13.16 -8.84
CA ALA A 121 0.39 -13.26 -10.07
C ALA A 121 0.92 -11.90 -10.59
N MET A 122 0.27 -10.79 -10.23
CA MET A 122 0.72 -9.42 -10.53
C MET A 122 1.76 -8.90 -9.50
N GLY A 123 2.14 -9.70 -8.50
CA GLY A 123 3.12 -9.34 -7.49
C GLY A 123 2.54 -8.65 -6.24
N PHE A 124 1.22 -8.70 -6.03
CA PHE A 124 0.63 -8.31 -4.75
C PHE A 124 0.98 -9.35 -3.68
N SER A 125 1.59 -8.90 -2.58
CA SER A 125 2.13 -9.77 -1.52
C SER A 125 1.37 -9.65 -0.20
N GLN A 126 0.41 -8.73 -0.12
CA GLN A 126 -0.36 -8.50 1.09
C GLN A 126 -1.78 -8.05 0.75
N VAL A 127 -2.76 -8.60 1.47
CA VAL A 127 -4.18 -8.21 1.39
C VAL A 127 -4.65 -7.79 2.77
N HIS A 128 -5.25 -6.60 2.84
CA HIS A 128 -5.92 -6.08 4.02
C HIS A 128 -7.42 -6.32 3.86
N VAL A 129 -8.04 -6.91 4.88
CA VAL A 129 -9.47 -7.21 4.93
C VAL A 129 -10.06 -6.56 6.17
N MET A 130 -11.34 -6.22 6.12
CA MET A 130 -12.09 -5.77 7.30
C MET A 130 -13.01 -6.91 7.76
N PRO A 131 -12.83 -7.44 8.98
CA PRO A 131 -13.66 -8.55 9.45
C PRO A 131 -15.13 -8.12 9.54
N PRO A 132 -16.08 -8.83 8.88
CA PRO A 132 -17.49 -8.65 9.18
C PRO A 132 -17.81 -9.35 10.52
N GLY A 133 -18.69 -8.74 11.31
CA GLY A 133 -19.20 -9.40 12.53
C GLY A 133 -18.14 -9.60 13.62
N ASP A 134 -18.10 -10.81 14.20
CA ASP A 134 -17.20 -11.16 15.29
C ASP A 134 -15.74 -11.33 14.78
N PRO A 135 -14.79 -10.49 15.25
CA PRO A 135 -13.41 -10.57 14.79
C PRO A 135 -12.69 -11.88 15.19
N VAL A 136 -13.06 -12.54 16.29
CA VAL A 136 -12.42 -13.78 16.73
C VAL A 136 -12.81 -14.93 15.79
N GLU A 137 -14.11 -15.10 15.56
CA GLU A 137 -14.64 -16.12 14.66
C GLU A 137 -14.10 -15.93 13.23
N PHE A 138 -14.01 -14.68 12.77
CA PHE A 138 -13.43 -14.35 11.47
C PHE A 138 -11.97 -14.80 11.36
N ILE A 139 -11.13 -14.46 12.35
CA ILE A 139 -9.70 -14.79 12.34
C ILE A 139 -9.48 -16.31 12.39
N GLU A 140 -10.24 -17.03 13.24
CA GLU A 140 -10.17 -18.49 13.31
C GLU A 140 -10.53 -19.14 11.96
N THR A 141 -11.57 -18.64 11.32
CA THR A 141 -12.03 -19.14 10.01
C THR A 141 -11.04 -18.77 8.90
N LEU A 142 -10.46 -17.57 8.93
CA LEU A 142 -9.42 -17.15 8.00
C LEU A 142 -8.18 -18.04 8.11
N GLY A 143 -7.74 -18.35 9.33
CA GLY A 143 -6.60 -19.23 9.57
C GLY A 143 -6.82 -20.63 8.98
N ARG A 144 -8.00 -21.21 9.21
CA ARG A 144 -8.34 -22.57 8.75
C ARG A 144 -8.59 -22.64 7.23
N GLU A 145 -9.39 -21.73 6.68
CA GLU A 145 -9.91 -21.84 5.31
C GLU A 145 -9.06 -21.13 4.26
N VAL A 146 -8.19 -20.19 4.66
CA VAL A 146 -7.38 -19.37 3.73
C VAL A 146 -5.89 -19.56 3.98
N VAL A 147 -5.42 -19.34 5.21
CA VAL A 147 -3.97 -19.38 5.50
C VAL A 147 -3.40 -20.79 5.34
N ALA A 148 -4.04 -21.81 5.93
CA ALA A 148 -3.55 -23.19 5.83
C ALA A 148 -3.51 -23.72 4.38
N PRO A 149 -4.53 -23.50 3.53
CA PRO A 149 -4.45 -23.87 2.11
C PRO A 149 -3.41 -23.11 1.30
N LEU A 150 -3.17 -21.82 1.60
CA LEU A 150 -2.13 -21.04 0.91
C LEU A 150 -0.72 -21.53 1.26
N ALA A 151 -0.46 -21.87 2.53
CA ALA A 151 0.83 -22.37 2.99
C ALA A 151 1.17 -23.78 2.46
N ALA A 152 0.19 -24.55 1.99
CA ALA A 152 0.39 -25.88 1.43
C ALA A 152 0.70 -25.89 -0.08
N VAL A 153 0.74 -24.71 -0.72
CA VAL A 153 0.96 -24.54 -2.18
C VAL A 153 2.36 -23.97 -2.48
N GLU A 154 3.15 -23.67 -1.45
CA GLU A 154 4.60 -23.38 -1.54
C GLU A 154 5.41 -24.67 -1.29
#